data_AF-A0A5P0ZRT6-F1
#
_entry.id   AF-A0A5P0ZRT6-F1
#
_cell.length_a   1.000
_cell.length_b   1.000
_cell.length_c   1.000
_cell.angle_alpha   90.00
_cell.angle_beta   90.00
_cell.angle_gamma   90.00
#
_symmetry.space_group_name_H-M   'P 1'
#
loop_
_entity.id
_entity.type
_entity.pdbx_description
1 polymer ?
#
loop_
_entity_poly.entity_id
_entity_poly.type
_entity_poly.pdbx_seq_one_letter_code
_entity_poly.pdbx_strand_id
1 'polypeptide(L)' 'MINDEEQLLAYMSKFYKTSSIELKQKYTISELEDAYNEIHQKTRYQKYLDKNKSFPSKYVMKEFSPL' A
#
# COMPACT_ATOMS: atom_id res chain seq x y z
N MET A 1 13.35 4.40 -22.76
CA MET A 1 13.23 3.88 -21.38
C MET A 1 12.45 4.92 -20.61
N ILE A 2 11.21 4.62 -20.21
CA ILE A 2 10.47 5.50 -19.30
C ILE A 2 11.24 5.44 -17.98
N ASN A 3 11.72 6.59 -17.50
CA ASN A 3 12.63 6.67 -16.37
C ASN A 3 11.92 6.18 -15.10
N ASP A 4 12.47 5.19 -14.40
CA ASP A 4 11.82 4.60 -13.21
C ASP A 4 11.54 5.66 -12.12
N GLU A 5 12.40 6.68 -12.05
CA GLU A 5 12.23 7.86 -11.20
C GLU A 5 10.97 8.67 -11.56
N GLU A 6 10.66 8.84 -12.85
CA GLU A 6 9.46 9.57 -13.28
C GLU A 6 8.18 8.82 -12.92
N GLN A 7 8.20 7.49 -12.99
CA GLN A 7 7.07 6.66 -12.55
C GLN A 7 6.88 6.74 -11.04
N LEU A 8 7.97 6.66 -10.26
CA LEU A 8 7.94 6.84 -8.81
C LEU A 8 7.35 8.20 -8.44
N LEU A 9 7.82 9.28 -9.05
CA LEU A 9 7.33 10.62 -8.80
C LEU A 9 5.88 10.81 -9.20
N ALA A 10 5.46 10.26 -10.34
CA ALA A 10 4.06 10.31 -10.75
C ALA A 10 3.16 9.53 -9.78
N TYR A 11 3.62 8.39 -9.28
CA TYR A 11 2.91 7.61 -8.28
C TYR A 11 2.78 8.38 -6.96
N MET A 12 3.89 8.90 -6.44
CA MET A 12 3.93 9.64 -5.18
C MET A 12 3.15 10.96 -5.26
N SER A 13 3.21 11.65 -6.40
CA SER A 13 2.41 12.85 -6.67
C SER A 13 0.92 12.58 -6.54
N LYS A 14 0.45 11.47 -7.13
CA LYS A 14 -0.95 11.04 -7.00
C LYS A 14 -1.30 10.61 -5.58
N PHE A 15 -0.41 9.88 -4.91
CA PHE A 15 -0.62 9.38 -3.55
C PHE A 15 -0.76 10.52 -2.53
N TYR A 16 0.16 11.49 -2.57
CA TYR A 16 0.19 12.64 -1.66
C TYR A 16 -0.64 13.84 -2.15
N LYS A 17 -1.31 13.73 -3.31
CA LYS A 17 -2.03 14.84 -3.97
C LYS A 17 -1.22 16.13 -4.06
N THR A 18 0.08 15.97 -4.32
CA THR A 18 1.08 17.04 -4.34
C THR A 18 1.79 17.03 -5.70
N SER A 19 2.24 18.17 -6.22
CA SER A 19 2.92 18.17 -7.52
C SER A 19 4.26 17.43 -7.47
N SER A 20 4.66 16.80 -8.58
CA SER A 20 5.95 16.11 -8.70
C SER A 20 7.14 17.07 -8.47
N ILE A 21 6.96 18.35 -8.81
CA ILE A 21 7.96 19.40 -8.63
C ILE A 21 8.16 19.70 -7.14
N GLU A 22 7.08 19.88 -6.39
CA GLU A 22 7.16 20.09 -4.93
C GLU A 22 7.73 18.86 -4.20
N LEU A 23 7.43 17.65 -4.68
CA LEU A 23 8.01 16.43 -4.14
C LEU A 23 9.53 16.39 -4.35
N LYS A 24 10.03 16.73 -5.54
CA LYS A 24 11.48 16.83 -5.81
C LYS A 24 12.17 17.92 -4.99
N GLN A 25 11.47 18.98 -4.62
CA GLN A 25 12.01 20.07 -3.80
C GLN A 25 12.08 19.72 -2.32
N LYS A 26 11.16 18.89 -1.84
CA LYS A 26 11.05 18.52 -0.42
C LYS A 26 11.78 17.24 -0.06
N TYR A 27 11.91 16.31 -1.00
CA TYR A 27 12.42 14.96 -0.75
C TYR A 27 13.40 14.54 -1.85
N THR A 28 14.40 13.78 -1.44
CA THR A 28 15.30 13.08 -2.35
C THR A 28 14.61 11.88 -3.00
N ILE A 29 15.13 11.42 -4.14
CA ILE A 29 14.60 10.22 -4.82
C ILE A 29 14.66 8.99 -3.90
N SER A 30 15.75 8.83 -3.12
CA SER A 30 15.90 7.72 -2.17
C SER A 30 14.81 7.71 -1.10
N GLU A 31 14.46 8.88 -0.53
CA GLU A 31 13.38 8.97 0.47
C GLU A 31 12.01 8.64 -0.13
N LEU A 32 11.80 9.03 -1.40
CA LEU A 32 10.59 8.66 -2.13
C LEU A 32 10.56 7.15 -2.45
N GLU A 33 11.70 6.53 -2.75
CA GLU A 33 11.78 5.08 -2.96
C GLU A 33 11.47 4.30 -1.67
N ASP A 34 12.05 4.73 -0.54
CA ASP A 34 11.79 4.10 0.76
C ASP A 34 10.31 4.22 1.15
N ALA A 35 9.72 5.41 0.99
CA ALA A 35 8.30 5.62 1.26
C ALA A 35 7.41 4.80 0.31
N TYR A 36 7.78 4.67 -0.97
CA TYR A 36 7.08 3.80 -1.91
C TYR A 36 7.13 2.34 -1.46
N ASN A 37 8.32 1.86 -1.09
CA ASN A 37 8.51 0.48 -0.62
C ASN A 37 7.67 0.20 0.62
N GLU A 38 7.60 1.13 1.57
CA GLU A 38 6.78 0.99 2.77
C GLU A 38 5.29 0.90 2.44
N ILE A 39 4.79 1.81 1.58
CA ILE A 39 3.39 1.81 1.11
C ILE A 39 3.07 0.49 0.39
N HIS A 40 3.98 0.06 -0.49
CA HIS A 40 3.82 -1.15 -1.28
C HIS A 40 3.77 -2.40 -0.40
N GLN A 41 4.69 -2.51 0.58
CA GLN A 41 4.73 -3.61 1.53
C GLN A 41 3.50 -3.63 2.42
N LYS A 42 3.08 -2.49 2.99
CA LYS A 42 1.86 -2.39 3.79
C LYS A 42 0.62 -2.80 2.99
N THR A 43 0.52 -2.36 1.74
CA THR A 43 -0.60 -2.71 0.86
C THR A 43 -0.61 -4.19 0.52
N ARG A 44 0.55 -4.79 0.22
CA ARG A 44 0.67 -6.22 -0.04
C ARG A 44 0.37 -7.06 1.19
N TYR A 45 0.84 -6.62 2.35
CA TYR A 45 0.57 -7.27 3.63
C TYR A 45 -0.92 -7.22 3.96
N GLN A 46 -1.58 -6.07 3.77
CA GLN A 46 -3.02 -5.95 3.92
C GLN A 46 -3.77 -6.89 2.97
N LYS A 47 -3.39 -6.95 1.69
CA LYS A 47 -3.96 -7.90 0.72
C LYS A 47 -3.73 -9.36 1.13
N TYR A 48 -2.58 -9.69 1.70
CA TYR A 48 -2.29 -11.03 2.22
C TYR A 48 -3.21 -11.36 3.40
N LEU A 49 -3.37 -10.44 4.36
CA LEU A 49 -4.31 -10.61 5.47
C LEU A 49 -5.76 -10.78 4.99
N ASP A 50 -6.19 -9.96 4.04
CA ASP A 50 -7.57 -10.03 3.51
C ASP A 50 -7.80 -11.26 2.63
N LYS A 51 -6.78 -11.75 1.90
CA LYS A 51 -6.84 -13.01 1.16
C LYS A 51 -6.85 -14.23 2.10
N ASN A 52 -6.13 -14.17 3.22
CA ASN A 52 -6.10 -15.22 4.24
C ASN A 52 -7.24 -15.10 5.26
N LYS A 53 -8.06 -14.04 5.20
CA LYS A 53 -9.38 -13.95 5.84
C LYS A 53 -10.46 -14.80 5.14
N SER A 54 -10.07 -15.79 4.34
CA SER A 54 -10.88 -17.01 4.26
C SER A 54 -10.83 -17.65 5.65
N PHE A 55 -11.69 -17.16 6.56
CA PHE A 55 -11.94 -17.82 7.82
C PHE A 55 -12.23 -19.30 7.48
N PRO A 56 -11.51 -20.27 8.08
CA PRO A 56 -11.97 -21.64 8.02
C PRO A 56 -13.38 -21.63 8.58
N SER A 57 -14.37 -21.92 7.75
CA SER A 57 -15.80 -21.98 8.11
C SER A 57 -16.05 -22.91 9.32
N LYS A 58 -15.05 -23.72 9.69
CA LYS A 58 -15.00 -24.52 10.91
C LYS A 58 -15.11 -23.75 12.22
N TYR A 59 -14.76 -22.45 12.28
CA TYR A 59 -14.83 -21.67 13.54
C TYR A 59 -16.05 -20.73 13.64
N VAL A 60 -16.92 -20.67 12.63
CA VAL A 60 -18.16 -19.86 12.66
C VAL A 60 -19.30 -20.60 13.37
N MET A 61 -19.14 -21.88 13.73
CA MET A 61 -20.12 -22.64 14.51
C MET A 61 -19.76 -22.62 15.99
N LYS A 62 -20.30 -21.69 16.78
CA LYS A 62 -20.75 -21.96 18.16
C LYS A 62 -21.54 -20.86 18.87
N GLU A 63 -21.52 -19.61 18.41
CA GLU A 63 -22.13 -18.50 19.18
C GLU A 63 -23.53 -18.04 18.69
N PHE A 64 -24.10 -18.69 17.67
CA PHE A 64 -25.45 -18.36 17.14
C PHE A 64 -26.43 -19.54 17.21
N SER A 65 -26.42 -20.33 18.29
CA SER A 65 -27.61 -21.11 18.65
C SER A 65 -28.49 -20.24 19.56
N PRO A 66 -29.67 -19.80 19.11
CA PRO A 66 -30.67 -19.30 20.04
C PRO A 66 -31.20 -20.51 20.82
N LEU A 67 -31.00 -20.47 22.15
CA LEU A 67 -31.80 -21.27 23.08
C LEU A 67 -33.24 -20.75 23.06
#